data_AF-A0A849F8Y8-F1
#
_entry.id   AF-A0A849F8Y8-F1
#
_cell.length_a   1.000
_cell.length_b   1.000
_cell.length_c   1.000
_cell.angle_alpha   90.00
_cell.angle_beta   90.00
_cell.angle_gamma   90.00
#
_symmetry.space_group_name_H-M   'P 1'
#
loop_
_entity.id
_entity.type
_entity.pdbx_description
1 polymer ?
#
loop_
_entity_poly.entity_id
_entity_poly.type
_entity_poly.pdbx_seq_one_letter_code
_entity_poly.pdbx_strand_id
1 'polypeptide(L)'
;MACGFTSECYETQGCSESDLSFQLSVIENGAAPPTEPGGVPLPALGEIVQGSDTQIGEVMRMDTGALMYRANYRLVGQRIRVAPPAMLTIIPNGEARYTAHFLDVALSITYRGRCEIVEDEPETTETPTE
;
A
#
# COMPACT_ATOMS: atom_id res chain seq x y z
N MET A 1 0.27 7.99 -3.89
CA MET A 1 1.20 8.07 -2.74
C MET A 1 2.42 7.22 -3.07
N ALA A 2 3.63 7.73 -2.89
CA ALA A 2 4.86 6.97 -3.13
C ALA A 2 5.41 6.42 -1.81
N CYS A 3 5.81 5.15 -1.80
CA CYS A 3 6.38 4.48 -0.64
C CYS A 3 7.80 4.00 -0.95
N GLY A 4 8.73 4.27 -0.05
CA GLY A 4 10.11 3.80 -0.11
C GLY A 4 10.54 3.18 1.22
N PHE A 5 11.15 2.01 1.18
CA PHE A 5 11.62 1.24 2.32
C PHE A 5 13.11 0.96 2.16
N THR A 6 13.86 1.27 3.22
CA THR A 6 15.34 1.21 3.23
C THR A 6 15.88 0.08 4.11
N SER A 7 15.00 -0.63 4.82
CA SER A 7 15.38 -1.70 5.72
C SER A 7 14.45 -2.89 5.59
N GLU A 8 15.03 -4.08 5.54
CA GLU A 8 14.35 -5.37 5.50
C GLU A 8 14.71 -6.16 6.76
N CYS A 9 13.70 -6.62 7.49
CA CYS A 9 13.85 -7.36 8.74
C CYS A 9 13.20 -8.75 8.59
N TYR A 10 13.97 -9.80 8.90
CA TYR A 10 13.50 -11.18 8.98
C TYR A 10 13.13 -11.51 10.43
N GLU A 11 12.09 -12.31 10.66
CA GLU A 11 11.61 -12.61 12.02
C GLU A 11 12.70 -13.15 12.96
N THR A 12 13.65 -13.92 12.42
CA THR A 12 14.70 -14.58 13.19
C THR A 12 16.09 -13.96 13.01
N GLN A 13 16.21 -12.87 12.23
CA GLN A 13 17.50 -12.22 11.96
C GLN A 13 17.42 -10.71 12.23
N GLY A 14 18.57 -10.05 12.35
CA GLY A 14 18.63 -8.59 12.36
C GLY A 14 18.12 -8.00 11.05
N CYS A 15 17.87 -6.68 11.05
CA CYS A 15 17.53 -6.00 9.81
C CYS A 15 18.77 -5.75 8.96
N SER A 16 18.63 -5.86 7.65
CA SER A 16 19.63 -5.44 6.67
C SER A 16 19.13 -4.22 5.88
N GLU A 17 20.06 -3.52 5.23
CA GLU A 17 19.71 -2.51 4.24
C GLU A 17 19.08 -3.18 3.01
N SER A 18 18.06 -2.56 2.45
CA SER A 18 17.33 -3.05 1.28
C SER A 18 16.62 -1.88 0.61
N ASP A 19 16.48 -1.91 -0.71
CA ASP A 19 15.76 -0.88 -1.46
C ASP A 19 14.48 -1.48 -2.05
N LEU A 20 13.35 -1.18 -1.42
CA LEU A 20 12.03 -1.52 -1.93
C LEU A 20 11.21 -0.25 -2.11
N SER A 21 10.60 -0.06 -3.28
CA SER A 21 9.70 1.05 -3.53
C SER A 21 8.50 0.64 -4.36
N PHE A 22 7.36 1.29 -4.11
CA PHE A 22 6.13 1.10 -4.86
C PHE A 22 5.21 2.32 -4.72
N GLN A 23 4.24 2.43 -5.62
CA GLN A 23 3.17 3.43 -5.52
C GLN A 23 1.92 2.82 -4.92
N LEU A 24 1.30 3.50 -3.96
CA LEU A 24 -0.02 3.19 -3.42
C LEU A 24 -1.04 4.20 -3.94
N SER A 25 -2.11 3.70 -4.55
CA SER A 25 -3.26 4.49 -4.99
C SER A 25 -4.55 3.95 -4.34
N VAL A 26 -5.44 4.84 -3.94
CA VAL A 26 -6.78 4.47 -3.47
C VAL A 26 -7.72 4.62 -4.66
N ILE A 27 -8.21 3.48 -5.19
CA ILE A 27 -8.99 3.40 -6.44
C ILE A 27 -10.45 3.77 -6.17
N GLU A 28 -10.99 3.25 -5.08
CA GLU A 28 -12.37 3.50 -4.68
C GLU A 28 -12.36 3.96 -3.24
N ASN A 29 -12.89 5.16 -2.99
CA ASN A 29 -13.08 5.61 -1.62
C ASN A 29 -14.11 4.70 -0.97
N GLY A 30 -13.71 4.08 0.15
CA GLY A 30 -14.64 3.36 1.01
C GLY A 30 -15.77 4.30 1.43
N ALA A 31 -16.96 3.76 1.64
CA ALA A 31 -18.08 4.56 2.12
C ALA A 31 -17.66 5.30 3.40
N ALA A 32 -18.18 6.52 3.57
CA ALA A 32 -17.93 7.31 4.77
C ALA A 32 -18.15 6.45 6.02
N PRO A 33 -17.30 6.59 7.07
CA PRO A 33 -17.47 5.83 8.29
C PRO A 33 -18.92 5.99 8.77
N PRO A 34 -19.57 4.89 9.16
CA PRO A 34 -20.98 4.91 9.53
C PRO A 34 -21.18 5.94 10.63
N THR A 35 -22.17 6.81 10.43
CA THR A 35 -22.53 7.89 11.37
C THR A 35 -23.20 7.35 12.64
N GLU A 36 -23.54 6.07 12.67
CA GLU A 36 -24.14 5.39 13.82
C GLU A 36 -23.09 4.68 14.69
N PRO A 37 -23.20 4.76 16.03
CA PRO A 37 -22.33 4.03 16.94
C PRO A 37 -22.40 2.51 16.67
N GLY A 38 -21.25 1.90 16.34
CA GLY A 38 -21.12 0.46 16.11
C GLY A 38 -21.16 0.04 14.64
N GLY A 39 -21.26 0.97 13.70
CA GLY A 39 -21.08 0.63 12.29
C GLY A 39 -19.62 0.30 11.97
N VAL A 40 -19.40 -0.69 11.11
CA VAL A 40 -18.08 -1.03 10.59
C VAL A 40 -17.80 -0.17 9.35
N PRO A 41 -16.72 0.62 9.30
CA PRO A 41 -16.35 1.35 8.08
C PRO A 41 -16.12 0.36 6.94
N LEU A 42 -16.72 0.63 5.77
CA LEU A 42 -16.48 -0.18 4.59
C LEU A 42 -15.05 0.08 4.09
N PRO A 43 -14.25 -0.97 3.84
CA PRO A 43 -12.90 -0.77 3.32
C PRO A 43 -12.97 -0.13 1.93
N ALA A 44 -12.03 0.77 1.69
CA ALA A 44 -11.73 1.30 0.36
C ALA A 44 -10.99 0.23 -0.46
N LEU A 45 -11.01 0.33 -1.79
CA LEU A 45 -10.10 -0.45 -2.63
C LEU A 45 -8.85 0.36 -2.91
N GLY A 46 -7.69 -0.28 -2.76
CA GLY A 46 -6.40 0.30 -3.11
C GLY A 46 -5.57 -0.63 -3.99
N GLU A 47 -4.62 -0.03 -4.68
CA GLU A 47 -3.61 -0.73 -5.46
C GLU A 47 -2.21 -0.33 -5.04
N ILE A 48 -1.32 -1.34 -4.99
CA ILE A 48 0.11 -1.16 -4.93
C ILE A 48 0.69 -1.51 -6.30
N VAL A 49 1.39 -0.57 -6.93
CA VAL A 49 2.05 -0.76 -8.22
C VAL A 49 3.56 -0.80 -8.01
N GLN A 50 4.18 -1.90 -8.45
CA GLN A 50 5.62 -2.12 -8.41
C GLN A 50 6.11 -2.61 -9.77
N GLY A 51 6.62 -1.69 -10.60
CA GLY A 51 7.00 -2.01 -11.98
C GLY A 51 5.79 -2.46 -12.79
N SER A 52 5.80 -3.69 -13.31
CA SER A 52 4.68 -4.31 -14.04
C SER A 52 3.73 -5.14 -13.17
N ASP A 53 4.01 -5.25 -11.87
CA ASP A 53 3.18 -5.97 -10.91
C ASP A 53 2.24 -5.02 -10.19
N THR A 54 0.95 -5.38 -10.17
CA THR A 54 -0.07 -4.63 -9.42
C THR A 54 -0.70 -5.55 -8.38
N GLN A 55 -0.74 -5.12 -7.12
CA GLN A 55 -1.48 -5.79 -6.05
C GLN A 55 -2.72 -4.96 -5.71
N ILE A 56 -3.90 -5.59 -5.75
CA ILE A 56 -5.17 -4.97 -5.37
C ILE A 56 -5.58 -5.49 -4.00
N GLY A 57 -6.01 -4.59 -3.14
CA GLY A 57 -6.31 -4.90 -1.75
C GLY A 57 -7.31 -3.95 -1.13
N GLU A 58 -7.64 -4.24 0.12
CA GLU A 58 -8.48 -3.39 0.94
C GLU A 58 -7.63 -2.34 1.65
N VAL A 59 -8.14 -1.12 1.69
CA VAL A 59 -7.58 0.00 2.45
C VAL A 59 -8.56 0.37 3.55
N MET A 60 -8.08 0.37 4.78
CA MET A 60 -8.81 0.80 5.97
C MET A 60 -8.14 2.04 6.53
N ARG A 61 -8.93 3.10 6.74
CA ARG A 61 -8.49 4.28 7.48
C ARG A 61 -8.90 4.12 8.93
N MET A 62 -7.96 4.31 9.84
CA MET A 62 -8.18 4.25 11.29
C MET A 62 -8.51 5.64 11.82
N ASP A 63 -9.24 5.71 12.94
CA ASP A 63 -9.58 6.99 13.61
C ASP A 63 -8.34 7.77 14.07
N THR A 64 -7.21 7.08 14.24
CA THR A 64 -5.90 7.68 14.56
C THR A 64 -5.26 8.40 13.36
N GLY A 65 -5.89 8.36 12.19
CA GLY A 65 -5.33 8.84 10.92
C GLY A 65 -4.36 7.86 10.25
N ALA A 66 -4.10 6.69 10.85
CA ALA A 66 -3.32 5.65 10.22
C ALA A 66 -4.09 5.00 9.05
N LEU A 67 -3.35 4.53 8.05
CA LEU A 67 -3.87 3.77 6.92
C LEU A 67 -3.32 2.35 6.98
N MET A 68 -4.20 1.35 6.87
CA MET A 68 -3.84 -0.04 6.73
C MET A 68 -4.27 -0.55 5.35
N TYR A 69 -3.39 -1.25 4.65
CA TYR A 69 -3.70 -1.95 3.41
C TYR A 69 -3.46 -3.44 3.59
N ARG A 70 -4.35 -4.27 3.02
CA ARG A 70 -4.24 -5.72 2.98
C ARG A 70 -4.40 -6.21 1.55
N ALA A 71 -3.40 -6.92 1.04
CA ALA A 71 -3.44 -7.47 -0.31
C ALA A 71 -4.48 -8.59 -0.44
N ASN A 72 -5.26 -8.58 -1.51
CA ASN A 72 -6.24 -9.62 -1.85
C ASN A 72 -5.85 -10.33 -3.17
N TYR A 73 -5.56 -9.56 -4.21
CA TYR A 73 -5.29 -10.05 -5.56
C TYR A 73 -4.02 -9.45 -6.14
N ARG A 74 -3.36 -10.16 -7.05
CA ARG A 74 -2.23 -9.66 -7.84
C ARG A 74 -2.52 -9.83 -9.32
N LEU A 75 -2.30 -8.77 -10.08
CA LEU A 75 -2.31 -8.76 -11.54
C LEU A 75 -0.90 -9.03 -12.04
N VAL A 76 -0.74 -10.05 -12.88
CA VAL A 76 0.51 -10.35 -13.58
C VAL A 76 0.19 -10.39 -15.08
N GLY A 77 0.48 -9.31 -15.79
CA GLY A 77 -0.03 -9.08 -17.14
C GLY A 77 -1.56 -8.99 -17.14
N GLN A 78 -2.24 -9.83 -17.93
CA GLN A 78 -3.71 -9.88 -18.01
C GLN A 78 -4.35 -10.96 -17.12
N ARG A 79 -3.62 -11.51 -16.15
CA ARG A 79 -4.11 -12.60 -15.30
C ARG A 79 -4.25 -12.16 -13.85
N ILE A 80 -5.41 -12.43 -13.28
CA ILE A 80 -5.69 -12.25 -11.85
C ILE A 80 -5.24 -13.50 -11.10
N ARG A 81 -4.46 -13.30 -10.04
CA ARG A 81 -4.06 -14.35 -9.09
C ARG A 81 -4.37 -13.90 -7.67
N VAL A 82 -4.48 -14.85 -6.75
CA VAL A 82 -4.49 -14.54 -5.32
C VAL A 82 -3.12 -13.95 -4.97
N ALA A 83 -3.10 -12.78 -4.35
CA ALA A 83 -1.85 -12.19 -3.89
C ALA A 83 -1.28 -13.02 -2.74
N PRO A 84 0.05 -13.17 -2.62
CA PRO A 84 0.65 -13.54 -1.35
C PRO A 84 0.14 -12.59 -0.26
N PRO A 85 -0.18 -13.07 0.96
CA PRO A 85 -0.68 -12.19 1.99
C PRO A 85 0.36 -11.11 2.28
N ALA A 86 -0.07 -9.86 2.23
CA ALA A 86 0.77 -8.72 2.55
C ALA A 86 -0.04 -7.65 3.27
N MET A 87 0.63 -6.93 4.15
CA MET A 87 0.05 -5.85 4.94
C MET A 87 0.94 -4.62 4.88
N LEU A 88 0.34 -3.46 4.63
CA LEU A 88 1.00 -2.17 4.73
C LEU A 88 0.31 -1.36 5.83
N THR A 89 1.08 -0.73 6.70
CA THR A 89 0.60 0.26 7.66
C THR A 89 1.36 1.55 7.45
N ILE A 90 0.64 2.67 7.34
CA ILE A 90 1.19 4.01 7.22
C ILE A 90 0.61 4.83 8.36
N ILE A 91 1.45 5.38 9.22
CA ILE A 91 0.99 6.27 10.29
C ILE A 91 1.00 7.74 9.81
N PRO A 92 0.32 8.68 10.50
CA PRO A 92 0.09 10.03 9.99
C PRO A 92 1.34 10.84 9.63
N ASN A 93 2.49 10.56 10.25
CA ASN A 93 3.76 11.22 9.94
C ASN A 93 4.46 10.66 8.69
N GLY A 94 3.82 9.73 7.98
CA GLY A 94 4.33 9.05 6.79
C GLY A 94 5.23 7.85 7.07
N GLU A 95 5.59 7.54 8.33
CA GLU A 95 6.32 6.30 8.61
C GLU A 95 5.46 5.09 8.26
N ALA A 96 6.09 4.11 7.62
CA ALA A 96 5.40 2.98 7.05
C ALA A 96 6.12 1.66 7.36
N ARG A 97 5.29 0.61 7.47
CA ARG A 97 5.73 -0.77 7.60
C ARG A 97 4.98 -1.63 6.60
N TYR A 98 5.71 -2.31 5.73
CA TYR A 98 5.17 -3.30 4.80
C TYR A 98 5.62 -4.69 5.25
N THR A 99 4.72 -5.65 5.35
CA THR A 99 5.05 -7.04 5.69
C THR A 99 4.50 -7.96 4.61
N ALA A 100 5.37 -8.75 4.01
CA ALA A 100 5.02 -9.81 3.06
C ALA A 100 5.11 -11.18 3.76
N HIS A 101 4.12 -12.05 3.54
CA HIS A 101 4.06 -13.39 4.11
C HIS A 101 4.26 -14.46 3.03
N PHE A 102 5.17 -15.39 3.29
CA PHE A 102 5.51 -16.53 2.45
C PHE A 102 5.06 -17.81 3.17
N LEU A 103 3.83 -18.23 2.87
CA LEU A 103 3.15 -19.30 3.62
C LEU A 103 3.72 -20.69 3.35
N ASP A 104 4.36 -20.90 2.20
CA ASP A 104 5.01 -22.15 1.81
C ASP A 104 6.22 -22.48 2.69
N VAL A 105 6.91 -21.46 3.18
CA VAL A 105 8.09 -21.59 4.06
C VAL A 105 7.87 -21.01 5.46
N ALA A 106 6.61 -20.66 5.80
CA ALA A 106 6.22 -20.05 7.07
C ALA A 106 7.11 -18.86 7.47
N LEU A 107 7.43 -17.99 6.51
CA LEU A 107 8.30 -16.83 6.68
C LEU A 107 7.51 -15.53 6.53
N SER A 108 7.85 -14.50 7.31
CA SER A 108 7.48 -13.13 6.98
C SER A 108 8.70 -12.24 6.85
N ILE A 109 8.61 -11.28 5.94
CA ILE A 109 9.62 -10.25 5.73
C ILE A 109 8.95 -8.90 5.97
N THR A 110 9.53 -8.12 6.88
CA THR A 110 9.01 -6.80 7.24
C THR A 110 9.97 -5.71 6.79
N TYR A 111 9.47 -4.81 5.96
CA TYR A 111 10.15 -3.63 5.46
C TYR A 111 9.75 -2.39 6.27
N ARG A 112 10.73 -1.53 6.57
CA ARG A 112 10.51 -0.25 7.27
C ARG A 112 10.92 0.90 6.37
N GLY A 113 10.09 1.93 6.34
CA GLY A 113 10.22 3.00 5.37
C GLY A 113 9.30 4.15 5.63
N ARG A 114 9.04 4.93 4.57
CA ARG A 114 8.15 6.07 4.58
C ARG A 114 7.27 6.07 3.33
N CYS A 115 6.07 6.60 3.46
CA CYS A 115 5.19 6.91 2.36
C CYS A 115 4.84 8.39 2.37
N GLU A 116 4.87 9.01 1.21
CA GLU A 116 4.65 10.44 1.01
C GLU A 116 3.57 10.64 -0.05
N ILE A 117 2.70 11.61 0.19
CA ILE A 117 1.69 11.99 -0.80
C ILE A 117 2.45 12.63 -1.96
N VAL A 118 2.33 12.04 -3.14
CA VAL A 118 2.77 12.67 -4.38
C VAL A 118 1.51 13.29 -4.95
N GLU A 119 1.49 14.61 -4.99
CA GLU A 119 0.50 15.34 -5.77
C GLU A 119 0.87 15.14 -7.23
N ASP A 120 -0.02 14.55 -8.04
CA ASP A 120 0.13 14.62 -9.49
C ASP A 120 0.06 16.11 -9.86
N GLU A 121 1.18 16.71 -10.25
CA GLU A 121 1.14 18.05 -10.84
C GLU A 121 0.22 17.98 -12.06
N PRO A 122 -0.81 18.84 -12.16
CA PRO A 122 -1.65 18.86 -13.34
C PRO A 122 -0.77 19.19 -14.54
N GLU A 123 -0.72 18.28 -15.50
CA GLU A 123 -0.03 18.46 -16.78
C GLU A 123 -0.53 19.77 -17.41
N THR A 124 0.24 20.84 -17.30
CA THR A 124 -0.08 22.10 -17.96
C THR A 124 0.04 21.86 -19.45
N THR A 125 -1.09 21.63 -20.10
CA THR A 125 -1.18 21.64 -21.56
C THR A 125 -0.83 23.05 -22.02
N GLU A 126 0.45 23.29 -22.33
CA GLU A 126 0.87 24.48 -23.05
C GLU A 126 0.26 24.38 -24.46
N THR A 127 -0.86 25.06 -24.67
CA THR A 127 -1.41 25.29 -26.00
C THR A 127 -0.37 26.08 -26.79
N PRO A 128 0.18 25.55 -27.91
CA PRO A 128 1.09 26.33 -28.73
C PRO A 128 0.30 27.50 -29.31
N THR A 129 0.75 28.73 -29.04
CA THR A 129 0.22 29.92 -29.69
C THR A 129 0.82 29.98 -31.09
N GLU A 130 -0.04 29.92 -32.10
CA GLU A 130 0.29 30.12 -33.52
C GLU A 130 0.46 31.62 -33.84
#